data_AF-A0A0K1P4T6-F1
#
_entry.id   AF-A0A0K1P4T6-F1
#
_cell.length_a   1.000
_cell.length_b   1.000
_cell.length_c   1.000
_cell.angle_alpha   90.00
_cell.angle_beta   90.00
_cell.angle_gamma   90.00
#
_symmetry.space_group_name_H-M   'P 1'
#
loop_
_entity.id
_entity.type
_entity.pdbx_description
1 polymer ?
#
loop_
_entity_poly.entity_id
_entity_poly.type
_entity_poly.pdbx_seq_one_letter_code
_entity_poly.pdbx_strand_id
1 'polypeptide(L)'
;MVLISLVIILVLPLEKKDKVVYCCIIELNFLLIYFIATMINLSKSSVSLFYKIEITKEDDNSDYEVTVIKSSFSNIFLIILVVVAYFVELSSGSIITKDSWLSVAKKTFWVYLILLCINSVYLWLYFGVTAYLINQIEDFKIKYIEYYKKSKENSIL
;
A
#
# COMPACT_ATOMS: atom_id res chain seq x y z
N MET A 1 -13.36 -2.98 -10.41
CA MET A 1 -13.54 -2.04 -9.29
C MET A 1 -14.10 -0.72 -9.77
N VAL A 2 -13.36 0.06 -10.57
CA VAL A 2 -13.80 1.32 -11.22
C VAL A 2 -15.25 1.30 -11.78
N LEU A 3 -15.58 0.33 -12.64
CA LEU A 3 -16.94 0.23 -13.19
C LEU A 3 -18.01 -0.05 -12.14
N ILE A 4 -17.68 -0.81 -11.10
CA ILE A 4 -18.61 -1.18 -10.03
C ILE A 4 -18.84 0.02 -9.10
N SER A 5 -17.78 0.75 -8.73
CA SER A 5 -17.88 1.99 -7.94
C SER A 5 -18.72 3.04 -8.65
N LEU A 6 -18.51 3.23 -9.96
CA LEU A 6 -19.29 4.17 -10.76
C LEU A 6 -20.79 3.82 -10.77
N VAL A 7 -21.15 2.55 -10.98
CA VAL A 7 -22.55 2.11 -10.98
C VAL A 7 -23.21 2.38 -9.62
N ILE A 8 -22.52 2.08 -8.52
CA ILE A 8 -23.05 2.31 -7.16
C ILE A 8 -23.33 3.81 -6.94
N ILE A 9 -22.36 4.68 -7.25
CA ILE A 9 -22.49 6.13 -7.02
C ILE A 9 -23.60 6.73 -7.90
N LEU A 10 -23.71 6.27 -9.15
CA LEU A 10 -24.70 6.78 -10.10
C LEU A 10 -26.15 6.42 -9.72
N VAL A 11 -26.36 5.30 -9.03
CA VAL A 11 -27.69 4.84 -8.57
C VAL A 11 -28.14 5.54 -7.29
N LEU A 12 -27.23 6.06 -6.47
CA LEU A 12 -27.59 6.76 -5.24
C LEU A 12 -28.48 8.00 -5.51
N PRO A 13 -29.44 8.33 -4.63
CA PRO A 13 -30.33 9.49 -4.78
C PRO A 13 -29.63 10.80 -4.36
N LEU A 14 -28.46 11.08 -4.95
CA LEU A 14 -27.66 12.27 -4.71
C LEU A 14 -27.85 13.32 -5.80
N GLU A 15 -27.58 14.58 -5.49
CA GLU A 15 -27.53 15.63 -6.50
C GLU A 15 -26.45 15.33 -7.54
N LYS A 16 -26.68 15.75 -8.80
CA LYS A 16 -25.73 15.51 -9.91
C LYS A 16 -24.32 16.03 -9.59
N LYS A 17 -24.23 17.19 -8.92
CA LYS A 17 -22.95 17.80 -8.54
C LYS A 17 -22.17 16.89 -7.57
N ASP A 18 -22.85 16.34 -6.57
CA ASP A 18 -22.23 15.48 -5.57
C ASP A 18 -21.86 14.11 -6.14
N LYS A 19 -22.65 13.56 -7.06
CA LYS A 19 -22.29 12.33 -7.79
C LYS A 19 -20.97 12.46 -8.52
N VAL A 20 -20.78 13.57 -9.26
CA VAL A 20 -19.53 13.83 -9.99
C VAL A 20 -18.35 13.93 -9.02
N VAL A 21 -18.52 14.66 -7.92
CA VAL A 21 -17.47 14.81 -6.90
C VAL A 21 -17.11 13.47 -6.29
N TYR A 22 -18.08 12.63 -5.92
CA TYR A 22 -17.83 11.32 -5.33
C TYR A 22 -17.18 10.35 -6.31
N CYS A 23 -17.61 10.35 -7.57
CA CYS A 23 -16.93 9.58 -8.62
C CYS A 23 -15.46 10.00 -8.73
N CYS A 24 -15.18 11.30 -8.84
CA CYS A 24 -13.80 11.78 -8.96
C CYS A 24 -12.94 11.42 -7.75
N ILE A 25 -13.48 11.57 -6.53
CA ILE A 25 -12.77 11.20 -5.29
C ILE A 25 -12.43 9.71 -5.28
N ILE A 26 -13.42 8.85 -5.55
CA ILE A 26 -13.25 7.39 -5.47
C ILE A 26 -12.31 6.87 -6.56
N GLU A 27 -12.43 7.39 -7.79
CA GLU A 27 -11.58 7.00 -8.92
C GLU A 27 -10.14 7.47 -8.72
N LEU A 28 -9.95 8.72 -8.28
CA LEU A 28 -8.62 9.25 -7.99
C LEU A 28 -7.93 8.44 -6.88
N ASN A 29 -8.68 8.11 -5.83
CA ASN A 29 -8.19 7.28 -4.73
C ASN A 29 -7.75 5.89 -5.21
N PHE A 30 -8.59 5.23 -6.03
CA PHE A 30 -8.27 3.92 -6.60
C PHE A 30 -7.00 3.97 -7.45
N LEU A 31 -6.88 4.97 -8.34
CA LEU A 31 -5.71 5.14 -9.20
C LEU A 31 -4.43 5.40 -8.39
N LEU A 32 -4.50 6.26 -7.37
CA LEU A 32 -3.36 6.55 -6.49
C LEU A 32 -2.88 5.26 -5.81
N ILE A 33 -3.78 4.54 -5.14
CA ILE A 33 -3.42 3.32 -4.40
C ILE A 33 -2.89 2.24 -5.33
N TYR A 34 -3.49 2.07 -6.50
CA TYR A 34 -3.02 1.12 -7.50
C TYR A 34 -1.60 1.47 -8.00
N PHE A 35 -1.36 2.74 -8.31
CA PHE A 35 -0.05 3.23 -8.73
C PHE A 35 1.00 2.96 -7.64
N ILE A 36 0.68 3.25 -6.39
CA ILE A 36 1.59 3.03 -5.25
C ILE A 36 1.87 1.55 -5.05
N ALA A 37 0.85 0.69 -5.06
CA ALA A 37 1.02 -0.76 -4.94
C ALA A 37 1.97 -1.29 -6.03
N THR A 38 1.79 -0.83 -7.28
CA THR A 38 2.66 -1.18 -8.40
C THR A 38 4.09 -0.71 -8.15
N MET A 39 4.30 0.54 -7.75
CA MET A 39 5.64 1.11 -7.48
C MET A 39 6.40 0.38 -6.37
N ILE A 40 5.70 -0.12 -5.36
CA ILE A 40 6.29 -0.90 -4.27
C ILE A 40 6.85 -2.25 -4.77
N ASN A 41 6.25 -2.85 -5.79
CA ASN A 41 6.68 -4.15 -6.32
C ASN A 41 7.71 -4.07 -7.45
N LEU A 42 8.10 -2.88 -7.90
CA LEU A 42 9.02 -2.72 -9.04
C LEU A 42 10.51 -2.85 -8.69
N SER A 43 10.91 -2.75 -7.41
CA SER A 43 12.34 -2.74 -7.04
C SER A 43 12.69 -3.62 -5.84
N LYS A 44 13.88 -4.25 -5.90
CA LYS A 44 14.47 -5.00 -4.78
C LYS A 44 14.66 -4.12 -3.54
N SER A 45 14.97 -2.84 -3.74
CA SER A 45 15.10 -1.85 -2.68
C SER A 45 13.77 -1.60 -1.95
N SER A 46 12.67 -1.51 -2.69
CA SER A 46 11.32 -1.39 -2.11
C SER A 46 11.00 -2.62 -1.26
N VAL A 47 11.30 -3.83 -1.77
CA VAL A 47 11.10 -5.07 -1.02
C VAL A 47 11.91 -5.07 0.29
N SER A 48 13.18 -4.65 0.28
CA SER A 48 13.98 -4.57 1.51
C SER A 48 13.49 -3.53 2.53
N LEU A 49 12.78 -2.49 2.10
CA LEU A 49 12.24 -1.45 2.98
C LEU A 49 10.92 -1.89 3.65
N PHE A 50 10.07 -2.57 2.89
CA PHE A 50 8.74 -2.97 3.35
C PHE A 50 8.69 -4.37 3.97
N TYR A 51 9.70 -5.19 3.70
CA TYR A 51 9.81 -6.54 4.25
C TYR A 51 11.15 -6.70 4.96
N LYS A 52 11.12 -7.24 6.17
CA LYS A 52 12.29 -7.63 6.94
C LYS A 52 12.57 -9.10 6.66
N ILE A 53 13.79 -9.40 6.24
CA ILE A 53 14.25 -10.76 5.99
C ILE A 53 15.00 -11.23 7.24
N GLU A 54 14.48 -12.25 7.89
CA GLU A 54 15.07 -12.90 9.05
C GLU A 54 15.76 -14.18 8.60
N ILE A 55 16.97 -14.39 9.12
CA ILE A 55 17.72 -15.62 8.91
C ILE A 55 17.82 -16.30 10.26
N THR A 56 17.19 -17.46 10.41
CA THR A 56 17.26 -18.29 11.61
C THR A 56 18.21 -19.46 11.37
N LYS A 57 19.04 -19.75 12.36
CA LYS A 57 19.90 -20.93 12.41
C LYS A 57 19.61 -21.61 13.75
N GLU A 58 19.00 -22.80 13.71
CA GLU A 58 18.61 -23.54 14.92
C GLU A 58 19.83 -24.12 15.66
N ASP A 59 20.91 -24.46 14.94
CA ASP A 59 22.16 -24.97 15.52
C ASP A 59 23.37 -24.73 14.61
N ASP A 60 24.60 -24.83 15.11
CA ASP A 60 25.78 -24.52 14.29
C ASP A 60 25.98 -25.42 13.06
N ASN A 61 25.30 -26.58 13.03
CA ASN A 61 25.26 -27.53 11.92
C ASN A 61 23.93 -27.55 11.15
N SER A 62 22.95 -26.69 11.47
CA SER A 62 21.66 -26.65 10.78
C SER A 62 21.70 -25.80 9.52
N ASP A 63 20.84 -26.13 8.55
CA ASP A 63 20.61 -25.30 7.38
C ASP A 63 20.04 -23.92 7.79
N TYR A 64 20.39 -22.90 7.01
CA TYR A 64 19.87 -21.55 7.21
C TYR A 64 18.42 -21.49 6.75
N GLU A 65 17.51 -21.07 7.61
CA GLU A 65 16.14 -20.77 7.23
C GLU A 65 15.98 -19.28 6.94
N VAL A 66 15.34 -18.94 5.82
CA VAL A 66 15.02 -17.56 5.45
C VAL A 66 13.52 -17.34 5.51
N THR A 67 13.13 -16.40 6.37
CA THR A 67 11.76 -15.96 6.56
C THR A 67 11.63 -14.48 6.24
N VAL A 68 10.59 -14.13 5.48
CA VAL A 68 10.28 -12.76 5.11
C VAL A 68 9.06 -12.31 5.88
N ILE A 69 9.23 -11.34 6.77
CA ILE A 69 8.13 -10.77 7.56
C ILE A 69 7.87 -9.32 7.17
N LYS A 70 6.65 -8.85 7.41
CA LYS A 70 6.27 -7.45 7.17
C LYS A 70 7.06 -6.53 8.10
N SER A 71 7.73 -5.51 7.55
CA SER A 71 8.44 -4.51 8.37
C SER A 71 7.45 -3.59 9.07
N SER A 72 7.73 -3.16 10.31
CA SER A 72 6.94 -2.11 10.99
C SER A 72 6.88 -0.80 10.19
N PHE A 73 7.90 -0.54 9.37
CA PHE A 73 7.94 0.62 8.48
C PHE A 73 6.76 0.65 7.50
N SER A 74 6.27 -0.52 7.06
CA SER A 74 5.13 -0.59 6.14
C SER A 74 3.83 -0.04 6.75
N ASN A 75 3.65 -0.14 8.07
CA ASN A 75 2.50 0.46 8.75
C ASN A 75 2.63 1.98 8.83
N ILE A 76 3.83 2.49 9.13
CA ILE A 76 4.12 3.94 9.16
C ILE A 76 3.91 4.53 7.77
N PHE A 77 4.47 3.87 6.74
CA PHE A 77 4.31 4.28 5.35
C PHE A 77 2.84 4.32 4.94
N LEU A 78 2.05 3.30 5.30
CA LEU A 78 0.62 3.26 5.01
C LEU A 78 -0.10 4.49 5.60
N ILE A 79 0.18 4.84 6.86
CA ILE A 79 -0.45 6.01 7.50
C ILE A 79 -0.08 7.30 6.75
N ILE A 80 1.21 7.52 6.48
CA ILE A 80 1.69 8.71 5.75
C ILE A 80 1.02 8.80 4.39
N LEU A 81 0.99 7.69 3.66
CA LEU A 81 0.43 7.61 2.33
C LEU A 81 -1.05 7.97 2.30
N VAL A 82 -1.82 7.42 3.22
CA VAL A 82 -3.26 7.64 3.29
C VAL A 82 -3.58 9.09 3.70
N VAL A 83 -2.79 9.69 4.58
CA VAL A 83 -2.90 11.12 4.92
C VAL A 83 -2.59 11.99 3.69
N VAL A 84 -1.54 11.68 2.93
CA VAL A 84 -1.20 12.42 1.71
C VAL A 84 -2.31 12.29 0.65
N ALA A 85 -2.81 11.08 0.43
CA ALA A 85 -3.91 10.82 -0.49
C ALA A 85 -5.16 11.66 -0.14
N TYR A 86 -5.50 11.74 1.15
CA TYR A 86 -6.59 12.59 1.64
C TYR A 86 -6.41 14.06 1.24
N PHE A 87 -5.22 14.64 1.41
CA PHE A 87 -4.99 16.05 1.03
C PHE A 87 -5.02 16.27 -0.49
N VAL A 88 -4.54 15.31 -1.27
CA VAL A 88 -4.63 15.35 -2.74
C VAL A 88 -6.08 15.33 -3.19
N GLU A 89 -6.90 14.46 -2.62
CA GLU A 89 -8.32 14.37 -2.93
C GLU A 89 -9.09 15.60 -2.47
N LEU A 90 -8.81 16.11 -1.27
CA LEU A 90 -9.43 17.33 -0.75
C LEU A 90 -9.16 18.54 -1.65
N SER A 91 -7.91 18.68 -2.09
CA SER A 91 -7.49 19.74 -3.01
C SER A 91 -8.20 19.60 -4.35
N SER A 92 -8.25 18.38 -4.88
CA SER A 92 -8.93 18.08 -6.16
C SER A 92 -10.43 18.36 -6.08
N GLY A 93 -11.09 17.96 -4.99
CA GLY A 93 -12.50 18.21 -4.73
C GLY A 93 -12.82 19.71 -4.66
N SER A 94 -11.98 20.51 -3.99
CA SER A 94 -12.10 21.97 -3.95
C SER A 94 -12.03 22.62 -5.33
N ILE A 95 -11.10 22.16 -6.18
CA ILE A 95 -10.96 22.68 -7.55
C ILE A 95 -12.21 22.36 -8.38
N ILE A 96 -12.74 21.15 -8.27
CA ILE A 96 -13.93 20.72 -9.03
C ILE A 96 -15.18 21.51 -8.61
N THR A 97 -15.40 21.67 -7.30
CA THR A 97 -16.60 22.34 -6.80
C THR A 97 -16.49 23.87 -6.83
N LYS A 98 -15.28 24.40 -7.02
CA LYS A 98 -14.92 25.82 -6.85
C LYS A 98 -15.26 26.36 -5.46
N ASP A 99 -15.24 25.48 -4.46
CA ASP A 99 -15.47 25.82 -3.05
C ASP A 99 -14.16 25.79 -2.26
N SER A 100 -14.14 26.40 -1.07
CA SER A 100 -12.98 26.32 -0.17
C SER A 100 -12.73 24.90 0.33
N TRP A 101 -11.47 24.58 0.67
CA TRP A 101 -11.08 23.27 1.21
C TRP A 101 -11.92 22.89 2.43
N LEU A 102 -12.19 23.86 3.32
CA LEU A 102 -13.00 23.65 4.52
C LEU A 102 -14.45 23.26 4.18
N SER A 103 -15.05 23.89 3.16
CA SER A 103 -16.42 23.59 2.75
C SER A 103 -16.53 22.18 2.18
N VAL A 104 -15.59 21.81 1.31
CA VAL A 104 -15.53 20.45 0.73
C VAL A 104 -15.28 19.41 1.82
N ALA A 105 -14.32 19.64 2.71
CA ALA A 105 -14.04 18.75 3.83
C ALA A 105 -15.31 18.46 4.64
N LYS A 106 -16.06 19.48 5.06
CA LYS A 106 -17.28 19.29 5.85
C LYS A 106 -18.32 18.40 5.15
N LYS A 107 -18.43 18.47 3.82
CA LYS A 107 -19.41 17.69 3.05
C LYS A 107 -18.96 16.26 2.76
N THR A 108 -17.65 16.05 2.57
CA THR A 108 -17.11 14.80 2.03
C THR A 108 -16.19 14.04 2.99
N PHE A 109 -15.98 14.55 4.21
CA PHE A 109 -15.09 13.92 5.21
C PHE A 109 -15.40 12.45 5.47
N TRP A 110 -16.69 12.10 5.57
CA TRP A 110 -17.12 10.73 5.80
C TRP A 110 -16.78 9.79 4.64
N VAL A 111 -16.85 10.27 3.39
CA VAL A 111 -16.44 9.52 2.19
C VAL A 111 -14.93 9.24 2.26
N TYR A 112 -14.15 10.25 2.61
CA TYR A 112 -12.71 10.11 2.79
C TYR A 112 -12.36 9.12 3.92
N LEU A 113 -13.11 9.12 5.01
CA LEU A 113 -12.90 8.19 6.12
C LEU A 113 -13.19 6.74 5.72
N ILE A 114 -14.24 6.50 4.92
CA ILE A 114 -14.54 5.19 4.36
C ILE A 114 -13.40 4.72 3.44
N LEU A 115 -12.93 5.59 2.53
CA LEU A 115 -11.82 5.28 1.63
C LEU A 115 -10.53 5.00 2.40
N LEU A 116 -10.26 5.76 3.47
CA LEU A 116 -9.13 5.54 4.36
C LEU A 116 -9.16 4.13 4.98
N CYS A 117 -10.32 3.69 5.46
CA CYS A 117 -10.47 2.32 6.00
C CYS A 117 -10.25 1.26 4.92
N ILE A 118 -10.87 1.43 3.74
CA ILE A 118 -10.74 0.48 2.62
C ILE A 118 -9.27 0.37 2.19
N ASN A 119 -8.59 1.50 2.01
CA ASN A 119 -7.18 1.53 1.59
C ASN A 119 -6.25 0.95 2.63
N SER A 120 -6.53 1.19 3.91
CA SER A 120 -5.73 0.64 5.00
C SER A 120 -5.82 -0.88 5.02
N VAL A 121 -7.03 -1.44 4.90
CA VAL A 121 -7.25 -2.89 4.81
C VAL A 121 -6.59 -3.45 3.54
N TYR A 122 -6.80 -2.80 2.39
CA TYR A 122 -6.22 -3.24 1.12
C TYR A 122 -4.71 -3.30 1.16
N LEU A 123 -4.04 -2.21 1.56
CA LEU A 123 -2.57 -2.16 1.63
C LEU A 123 -2.05 -3.13 2.69
N TRP A 124 -2.72 -3.26 3.84
CA TRP A 124 -2.33 -4.22 4.87
C TRP A 124 -2.35 -5.67 4.33
N LEU A 125 -3.42 -6.06 3.65
CA LEU A 125 -3.53 -7.35 2.98
C LEU A 125 -2.50 -7.50 1.86
N TYR A 126 -2.30 -6.47 1.05
CA TYR A 126 -1.33 -6.47 -0.05
C TYR A 126 0.08 -6.80 0.44
N PHE A 127 0.55 -6.14 1.49
CA PHE A 127 1.85 -6.45 2.11
C PHE A 127 1.87 -7.87 2.70
N GLY A 128 0.79 -8.30 3.35
CA GLY A 128 0.71 -9.65 3.92
C GLY A 128 0.79 -10.76 2.88
N VAL A 129 -0.01 -10.66 1.82
CA VAL A 129 -0.03 -11.62 0.71
C VAL A 129 1.31 -11.62 -0.02
N THR A 130 1.90 -10.45 -0.27
CA THR A 130 3.20 -10.36 -0.93
C THR A 130 4.31 -11.01 -0.09
N ALA A 131 4.35 -10.76 1.22
CA ALA A 131 5.30 -11.44 2.12
C ALA A 131 5.10 -12.96 2.11
N TYR A 132 3.85 -13.43 2.14
CA TYR A 132 3.54 -14.85 2.03
C TYR A 132 4.03 -15.44 0.71
N LEU A 133 3.76 -14.80 -0.42
CA LEU A 133 4.20 -15.27 -1.73
C LEU A 133 5.72 -15.34 -1.83
N ILE A 134 6.45 -14.33 -1.33
CA ILE A 134 7.93 -14.36 -1.33
C ILE A 134 8.45 -15.54 -0.49
N ASN A 135 7.81 -15.84 0.64
CA ASN A 135 8.17 -16.99 1.47
C ASN A 135 7.93 -18.36 0.80
N GLN A 136 7.11 -18.44 -0.25
CA GLN A 136 6.87 -19.68 -0.99
C GLN A 136 7.87 -19.87 -2.16
N ILE A 137 8.68 -18.85 -2.48
CA ILE A 137 9.66 -18.94 -3.58
C ILE A 137 10.98 -19.49 -3.03
N GLU A 138 11.22 -20.78 -3.19
CA GLU A 138 12.47 -21.44 -2.74
C GLU A 138 13.72 -20.84 -3.40
N ASP A 139 13.66 -20.55 -4.71
CA ASP A 139 14.74 -19.90 -5.45
C ASP A 139 15.19 -18.57 -4.83
N PHE A 140 14.25 -17.82 -4.25
CA PHE A 140 14.54 -16.56 -3.58
C PHE A 140 15.31 -16.82 -2.28
N LYS A 141 14.86 -17.80 -1.48
CA LYS A 141 15.51 -18.17 -0.21
C LYS A 141 16.93 -18.65 -0.45
N ILE A 142 17.15 -19.56 -1.41
CA ILE A 142 18.47 -20.11 -1.72
C ILE A 142 19.44 -18.99 -2.14
N LYS A 143 19.03 -18.13 -3.08
CA LYS A 143 19.85 -16.99 -3.53
C LYS A 143 20.18 -16.04 -2.39
N TYR A 144 19.26 -15.85 -1.45
CA TYR A 144 19.49 -14.97 -0.30
C TYR A 144 20.47 -15.59 0.71
N ILE A 145 20.38 -16.90 0.97
CA ILE A 145 21.33 -17.64 1.81
C ILE A 145 22.74 -17.56 1.22
N GLU A 146 22.89 -17.79 -0.09
CA GLU A 146 24.18 -17.69 -0.79
C GLU A 146 24.79 -16.28 -0.67
N TYR A 147 23.97 -15.25 -0.90
CA TYR A 147 24.39 -13.85 -0.72
C TYR A 147 24.87 -13.59 0.71
N TYR A 148 24.12 -14.06 1.72
CA TYR A 148 24.45 -13.87 3.12
C TYR A 148 25.76 -14.57 3.52
N LYS A 149 25.94 -15.84 3.12
CA LYS A 149 27.18 -16.60 3.36
C LYS A 149 28.40 -15.88 2.77
N LYS A 150 28.31 -15.46 1.50
CA LYS A 150 29.39 -14.74 0.79
C LYS A 150 29.70 -13.38 1.41
N SER A 151 28.68 -12.65 1.86
CA SER A 151 28.87 -11.36 2.55
C SER A 151 29.55 -11.54 3.91
N LYS A 152 29.23 -12.61 4.64
CA LYS A 152 29.84 -12.91 5.93
C LYS A 152 31.32 -13.27 5.79
N GLU A 153 31.68 -14.08 4.80
CA GLU A 153 33.09 -14.39 4.47
C GLU A 153 33.89 -13.13 4.11
N ASN A 154 33.32 -12.22 3.32
CA ASN A 154 33.97 -10.96 2.95
C ASN A 154 34.06 -9.94 4.10
N SER A 155 33.23 -10.05 5.14
CA SER A 155 33.25 -9.15 6.31
C SER A 155 34.24 -9.56 7.41
N ILE A 156 34.91 -10.71 7.25
CA ILE A 156 35.91 -11.25 8.19
C ILE A 156 37.36 -10.89 7.74
N LEU A 157 37.52 -10.18 6.61
CA LEU A 157 38.76 -9.53 6.18
C LEU A 157 38.76 -8.04 6.57
#